data_AF-A0A847LLU1-F1
#
_entry.id   AF-A0A847LLU1-F1
#
_cell.length_a   1.000
_cell.length_b   1.000
_cell.length_c   1.000
_cell.angle_alpha   90.00
_cell.angle_beta   90.00
_cell.angle_gamma   90.00
#
_symmetry.space_group_name_H-M   'P 1'
#
loop_
_entity.id
_entity.type
_entity.pdbx_description
1 polymer ?
#
loop_
_entity_poly.entity_id
_entity_poly.type
_entity_poly.pdbx_seq_one_letter_code
_entity_poly.pdbx_strand_id
1 'polypeptide(L)'
;MSCQTRRTRRLPILRLAAVGFLMVVLGAVPSPALSGQEARRRLLDAGWETAHADRIIDRVERSTGRVVAGFDHDNTLICGDITEGNGRSQPGFVRSLLLPRKDAGTLPPEVPPEAVAGPWAFSHAWARREPQVACGWICTLLAGMTPSEACQAAEESYACHVKPASYPEMQELVEVLKDLGVDIRVVSASAQPVVRSAAGFFDLPEGHRLGVRLPVENGRIAARADIGSWWRDGSPAARFFT
;
A
#
# COMPACT_ATOMS: atom_id res chain seq x y z
N MET A 1 -12.58 -18.76 14.96
CA MET A 1 -12.11 -19.35 13.68
C MET A 1 -10.60 -19.48 13.76
N SER A 2 -10.06 -20.70 13.71
CA SER A 2 -8.62 -20.97 13.84
C SER A 2 -7.97 -20.94 12.46
N CYS A 3 -7.05 -20.00 12.24
CA CYS A 3 -6.33 -19.82 10.97
C CYS A 3 -5.14 -20.79 10.92
N GLN A 4 -5.30 -21.95 10.28
CA GLN A 4 -4.21 -22.90 10.05
C GLN A 4 -3.30 -22.44 8.90
N THR A 5 -2.06 -22.08 9.22
CA THR A 5 -1.00 -21.75 8.26
C THR A 5 -0.45 -23.00 7.58
N ARG A 6 -0.66 -23.15 6.26
CA ARG A 6 0.06 -24.11 5.42
C ARG A 6 1.28 -23.43 4.80
N ARG A 7 2.47 -24.05 4.96
CA ARG A 7 3.72 -23.65 4.29
C ARG A 7 3.60 -23.85 2.77
N THR A 8 3.68 -22.76 2.01
CA THR A 8 3.77 -22.78 0.54
C THR A 8 5.22 -22.83 0.08
N ARG A 9 5.51 -23.67 -0.93
CA ARG A 9 6.82 -23.76 -1.60
C ARG A 9 7.13 -22.44 -2.34
N ARG A 10 8.36 -21.95 -2.19
CA ARG A 10 8.89 -20.78 -2.91
C ARG A 10 8.96 -21.07 -4.41
N LEU A 11 8.28 -20.28 -5.23
CA LEU A 11 8.46 -20.21 -6.69
C LEU A 11 9.36 -19.01 -7.03
N PRO A 12 10.12 -19.06 -8.14
CA PRO A 12 11.02 -17.98 -8.52
C PRO A 12 10.23 -16.70 -8.82
N ILE A 13 10.67 -15.62 -8.17
CA ILE A 13 10.11 -14.27 -8.27
C ILE A 13 10.22 -13.80 -9.73
N LEU A 14 9.09 -13.60 -10.40
CA LEU A 14 9.05 -12.80 -11.61
C LEU A 14 9.37 -11.36 -11.19
N ARG A 15 10.47 -10.81 -11.72
CA ARG A 15 10.93 -9.43 -11.47
C ARG A 15 9.85 -8.42 -11.88
N LEU A 16 9.04 -7.95 -10.93
CA LEU A 16 8.28 -6.72 -11.05
C LEU A 16 9.22 -5.56 -10.69
N ALA A 17 9.37 -4.60 -11.59
CA ALA A 17 10.07 -3.37 -11.32
C ALA A 17 9.29 -2.59 -10.25
N ALA A 18 9.74 -2.67 -9.00
CA ALA A 18 9.26 -1.79 -7.94
C ALA A 18 9.59 -0.35 -8.34
N VAL A 19 8.57 0.45 -8.68
CA VAL A 19 8.74 1.89 -8.91
C VAL A 19 8.77 2.58 -7.56
N GLY A 20 9.90 2.46 -6.86
CA GLY A 20 10.22 3.32 -5.73
C GLY A 20 10.88 4.60 -6.24
N PHE A 21 10.37 5.78 -5.87
CA PHE A 21 11.00 7.05 -6.21
C PHE A 21 11.59 7.67 -4.93
N LEU A 22 12.82 8.19 -5.03
CA LEU A 22 13.54 8.83 -3.92
C LEU A 22 13.62 10.34 -4.16
N MET A 23 13.06 11.14 -3.25
CA MET A 23 13.16 12.61 -3.27
C MET A 23 14.08 13.11 -2.15
N VAL A 24 14.79 14.22 -2.40
CA VAL A 24 15.64 14.89 -1.40
C VAL A 24 15.03 16.25 -1.07
N VAL A 25 14.85 16.53 0.22
CA VAL A 25 14.31 17.80 0.76
C VAL A 25 15.36 18.40 1.72
N LEU A 26 15.55 19.72 1.72
CA LEU A 26 16.58 20.37 2.54
C LEU A 26 16.08 20.58 3.99
N GLY A 27 16.80 20.03 4.97
CA GLY A 27 16.55 20.19 6.40
C GLY A 27 17.64 19.53 7.24
N ALA A 28 17.84 19.97 8.48
CA ALA A 28 18.82 19.36 9.40
C ALA A 28 18.45 17.89 9.66
N VAL A 29 19.42 16.99 9.49
CA VAL A 29 19.21 15.54 9.58
C VAL A 29 19.77 15.05 10.92
N PRO A 30 19.00 14.31 11.74
CA PRO A 30 19.57 13.64 12.90
C PRO A 30 20.66 12.65 12.47
N SER A 31 21.70 12.48 13.28
CA SER A 31 22.76 11.51 12.97
C SER A 31 22.16 10.11 12.85
N PRO A 32 22.51 9.34 11.81
CA PRO A 32 21.94 8.01 11.61
C PRO A 32 22.36 7.07 12.75
N ALA A 33 21.43 6.20 13.15
CA ALA A 33 21.69 5.15 14.13
C ALA A 33 22.53 4.01 13.54
N LEU A 34 22.65 3.96 12.21
CA LEU A 34 23.31 2.91 11.45
C LEU A 34 24.41 3.48 10.53
N SER A 35 25.55 2.79 10.44
CA SER A 35 26.53 3.10 9.38
C SER A 35 26.07 2.50 8.05
N GLY A 36 26.49 3.08 6.91
CA GLY A 36 26.12 2.51 5.63
C GLY A 36 26.73 1.13 5.37
N GLN A 37 27.87 0.79 5.96
CA GLN A 37 28.42 -0.57 5.86
C GLN A 37 27.49 -1.59 6.53
N GLU A 38 27.00 -1.26 7.73
CA GLU A 38 26.07 -2.12 8.46
C GLU A 38 24.71 -2.20 7.74
N ALA A 39 24.24 -1.08 7.18
CA ALA A 39 23.04 -1.06 6.34
C ALA A 39 23.14 -2.01 5.15
N ARG A 40 24.25 -1.98 4.40
CA ARG A 40 24.49 -2.89 3.27
C ARG A 40 24.46 -4.34 3.73
N ARG A 41 25.14 -4.66 4.83
CA ARG A 41 25.16 -6.03 5.39
C ARG A 41 23.74 -6.53 5.69
N ARG A 42 22.92 -5.74 6.38
CA ARG A 42 21.53 -6.09 6.70
C ARG A 42 20.68 -6.36 5.45
N LEU A 43 20.79 -5.51 4.42
CA LEU A 43 20.08 -5.72 3.16
C LEU A 43 20.52 -7.01 2.44
N LEU A 44 21.82 -7.28 2.40
CA LEU A 44 22.35 -8.51 1.82
C LEU A 44 21.88 -9.75 2.58
N ASP A 45 21.90 -9.70 3.92
CA ASP A 45 21.43 -10.79 4.80
C ASP A 45 19.92 -11.04 4.60
N ALA A 46 19.15 -10.00 4.30
CA ALA A 46 17.75 -10.13 3.90
C ALA A 46 17.56 -10.66 2.47
N GLY A 47 18.60 -10.77 1.65
CA GLY A 47 18.53 -11.35 0.31
C GLY A 47 18.44 -10.34 -0.84
N TRP A 48 18.73 -9.06 -0.59
CA TRP A 48 18.87 -8.07 -1.66
C TRP A 48 20.12 -8.35 -2.52
N GLU A 49 20.00 -8.10 -3.82
CA GLU A 49 21.16 -8.12 -4.71
C GLU A 49 22.14 -7.00 -4.34
N THR A 50 23.45 -7.29 -4.33
CA THR A 50 24.51 -6.35 -3.93
C THR A 50 24.43 -5.03 -4.69
N ALA A 51 24.25 -5.09 -6.00
CA ALA A 51 24.15 -3.88 -6.83
C ALA A 51 22.94 -2.98 -6.48
N HIS A 52 21.86 -3.54 -5.92
CA HIS A 52 20.71 -2.77 -5.46
C HIS A 52 20.96 -2.19 -4.06
N ALA A 53 21.49 -2.99 -3.13
CA ALA A 53 21.85 -2.53 -1.80
C ALA A 53 22.85 -1.36 -1.89
N ASP A 54 23.94 -1.51 -2.64
CA ASP A 54 24.95 -0.46 -2.83
C ASP A 54 24.34 0.81 -3.42
N ARG A 55 23.52 0.68 -4.46
CA ARG A 55 22.87 1.84 -5.09
C ARG A 55 22.00 2.62 -4.12
N ILE A 56 21.22 1.92 -3.29
CA ILE A 56 20.34 2.55 -2.28
C ILE A 56 21.20 3.26 -1.23
N ILE A 57 22.17 2.56 -0.64
CA ILE A 57 22.96 3.12 0.46
C ILE A 57 23.88 4.25 -0.02
N ASP A 58 24.55 4.10 -1.17
CA ASP A 58 25.37 5.16 -1.77
C ASP A 58 24.55 6.42 -2.05
N ARG A 59 23.27 6.26 -2.39
CA ARG A 59 22.38 7.39 -2.67
C ARG A 59 22.02 8.12 -1.37
N VAL A 60 21.77 7.40 -0.28
CA VAL A 60 21.52 7.99 1.04
C VAL A 60 22.78 8.70 1.56
N GLU A 61 23.94 8.03 1.55
CA GLU A 61 25.21 8.59 2.07
C GLU A 61 25.69 9.84 1.32
N ARG A 62 25.44 9.91 0.00
CA ARG A 62 25.79 11.09 -0.81
C ARG A 62 24.80 12.25 -0.68
N SER A 63 23.67 12.05 -0.01
CA SER A 63 22.66 13.09 0.14
C SER A 63 23.07 14.07 1.23
N THR A 64 23.02 15.37 0.92
CA THR A 64 23.41 16.46 1.85
C THR A 64 22.22 17.04 2.62
N GLY A 65 21.02 16.52 2.40
CA GLY A 65 19.79 16.96 3.05
C GLY A 65 18.94 15.77 3.51
N ARG A 66 17.73 16.06 4.00
CA ARG A 66 16.75 15.04 4.38
C ARG A 66 16.39 14.21 3.16
N VAL A 67 16.54 12.90 3.27
CA VAL A 67 16.15 11.95 2.24
C VAL A 67 14.73 11.48 2.52
N VAL A 68 13.88 11.44 1.50
CA VAL A 68 12.52 10.92 1.57
C VAL A 68 12.36 9.76 0.58
N ALA A 69 11.93 8.61 1.07
CA ALA A 69 11.61 7.44 0.24
C ALA A 69 10.09 7.24 0.17
N GLY A 70 9.56 7.24 -1.06
CA GLY A 70 8.17 6.93 -1.33
C GLY A 70 8.01 5.49 -1.82
N PHE A 71 7.14 4.73 -1.16
CA PHE A 71 6.79 3.37 -1.54
C PHE A 71 5.32 3.28 -1.92
N ASP A 72 5.03 2.55 -2.99
CA ASP A 72 3.69 1.98 -3.15
C ASP A 72 3.47 0.88 -2.09
N HIS A 73 2.22 0.54 -1.82
CA HIS A 73 1.85 -0.46 -0.82
C HIS A 73 1.69 -1.84 -1.45
N ASP A 74 0.65 -2.00 -2.28
CA ASP A 74 0.19 -3.26 -2.83
C ASP A 74 1.19 -3.80 -3.87
N ASN A 75 1.54 -5.08 -3.79
CA ASN A 75 2.59 -5.73 -4.60
C ASN A 75 3.99 -5.06 -4.54
N THR A 76 4.21 -4.12 -3.62
CA THR A 76 5.50 -3.43 -3.42
C THR A 76 6.03 -3.72 -2.03
N LEU A 77 5.39 -3.20 -0.97
CA LEU A 77 5.77 -3.48 0.42
C LEU A 77 5.21 -4.82 0.92
N ILE A 78 4.10 -5.25 0.34
CA ILE A 78 3.41 -6.49 0.68
C ILE A 78 3.23 -7.37 -0.55
N CYS A 79 3.13 -8.68 -0.35
CA CYS A 79 2.74 -9.59 -1.41
C CYS A 79 1.22 -9.57 -1.60
N GLY A 80 0.80 -9.37 -2.85
CA GLY A 80 -0.61 -9.23 -3.20
C GLY A 80 -1.13 -7.82 -2.94
N ASP A 81 -2.45 -7.72 -3.01
CA ASP A 81 -3.19 -6.47 -2.89
C ASP A 81 -4.08 -6.54 -1.66
N ILE A 82 -4.07 -5.53 -0.79
CA ILE A 82 -4.92 -5.56 0.40
C ILE A 82 -6.40 -5.50 0.05
N THR A 83 -6.76 -4.80 -1.03
CA THR A 83 -8.11 -4.57 -1.49
C THR A 83 -8.65 -5.80 -2.23
N GLU A 84 -7.86 -6.36 -3.16
CA GLU A 84 -8.23 -7.51 -4.02
C GLU A 84 -7.84 -8.88 -3.44
N GLY A 85 -6.74 -8.93 -2.69
CA GLY A 85 -6.08 -10.16 -2.25
C GLY A 85 -4.97 -10.56 -3.22
N ASN A 86 -4.63 -11.85 -3.28
CA ASN A 86 -3.60 -12.37 -4.19
C ASN A 86 -4.16 -13.29 -5.29
N GLY A 87 -5.49 -13.27 -5.50
CA GLY A 87 -6.18 -14.15 -6.46
C GLY A 87 -6.11 -15.64 -6.13
N ARG A 88 -5.58 -16.04 -4.97
CA ARG A 88 -5.43 -17.43 -4.53
C ARG A 88 -6.02 -17.64 -3.14
N SER A 89 -5.16 -17.75 -2.13
CA SER A 89 -5.54 -18.11 -0.75
C SER A 89 -5.77 -16.90 0.15
N GLN A 90 -5.43 -15.69 -0.32
CA GLN A 90 -5.57 -14.46 0.44
C GLN A 90 -6.79 -13.70 -0.09
N PRO A 91 -7.92 -13.70 0.63
CA PRO A 91 -9.05 -12.87 0.26
C PRO A 91 -8.68 -11.41 0.49
N GLY A 92 -9.00 -10.54 -0.47
CA GLY A 92 -8.91 -9.10 -0.29
C GLY A 92 -9.96 -8.59 0.68
N PHE A 93 -9.63 -7.51 1.37
CA PHE A 93 -10.49 -6.79 2.31
C PHE A 93 -11.86 -6.45 1.69
N VAL A 94 -11.86 -5.93 0.47
CA VAL A 94 -13.11 -5.52 -0.20
C VAL A 94 -13.96 -6.73 -0.56
N ARG A 95 -13.37 -7.88 -0.91
CA ARG A 95 -14.13 -9.12 -1.13
C ARG A 95 -14.85 -9.56 0.15
N SER A 96 -14.14 -9.51 1.29
CA SER A 96 -14.70 -9.86 2.60
C SER A 96 -15.80 -8.90 3.04
N LEU A 97 -15.77 -7.64 2.59
CA LEU A 97 -16.83 -6.66 2.83
C LEU A 97 -18.02 -6.76 1.86
N LEU A 98 -17.75 -6.97 0.56
CA LEU A 98 -18.76 -6.95 -0.49
C LEU A 98 -19.69 -8.15 -0.43
N LEU A 99 -19.16 -9.34 -0.13
CA LEU A 99 -19.98 -10.57 -0.15
C LEU A 99 -21.11 -10.52 0.89
N PRO A 100 -20.85 -10.17 2.17
CA PRO A 100 -21.94 -9.99 3.14
C PRO A 100 -22.94 -8.89 2.74
N ARG A 101 -22.47 -7.76 2.18
CA ARG A 101 -23.33 -6.66 1.74
C ARG A 101 -24.22 -7.04 0.57
N LYS A 102 -23.67 -7.82 -0.38
CA LYS A 102 -24.40 -8.40 -1.51
C LYS A 102 -25.51 -9.31 -1.00
N ASP A 103 -25.18 -10.24 -0.12
CA ASP A 103 -26.14 -11.20 0.43
C ASP A 103 -27.27 -10.50 1.21
N ALA A 104 -26.94 -9.37 1.86
CA ALA A 104 -27.91 -8.53 2.57
C ALA A 104 -28.68 -7.52 1.68
N GLY A 105 -28.36 -7.42 0.38
CA GLY A 105 -28.98 -6.42 -0.51
C GLY A 105 -28.64 -4.97 -0.17
N THR A 106 -27.48 -4.73 0.46
CA THR A 106 -27.02 -3.41 0.96
C THR A 106 -25.83 -2.85 0.19
N LEU A 107 -25.60 -3.32 -1.04
CA LEU A 107 -24.57 -2.74 -1.90
C LEU A 107 -24.93 -1.28 -2.24
N PRO A 108 -23.93 -0.40 -2.38
CA PRO A 108 -24.17 0.94 -2.90
C PRO A 108 -24.87 0.85 -4.27
N PRO A 109 -25.91 1.67 -4.53
CA PRO A 109 -26.68 1.60 -5.77
C PRO A 109 -25.85 1.91 -7.02
N GLU A 110 -24.67 2.52 -6.86
CA GLU A 110 -23.73 2.84 -7.92
C GLU A 110 -22.84 1.64 -8.35
N VAL A 111 -22.99 0.46 -7.73
CA VAL A 111 -22.25 -0.75 -8.11
C VAL A 111 -22.92 -1.41 -9.32
N PRO A 112 -22.27 -1.46 -10.50
CA PRO A 112 -22.89 -2.06 -11.69
C PRO A 112 -23.17 -3.57 -11.50
N PRO A 113 -24.23 -4.14 -12.10
CA PRO A 113 -24.55 -5.56 -11.98
C PRO A 113 -23.39 -6.49 -12.33
N GLU A 114 -22.60 -6.14 -13.34
CA GLU A 114 -21.39 -6.88 -13.74
C GLU A 114 -20.29 -6.84 -12.68
N ALA A 115 -20.18 -5.75 -11.92
CA ALA A 115 -19.28 -5.64 -10.78
C ALA A 115 -19.77 -6.46 -9.58
N VAL A 116 -21.08 -6.67 -9.44
CA VAL A 116 -21.64 -7.58 -8.42
C VAL A 116 -21.31 -9.05 -8.71
N ALA A 117 -21.19 -9.41 -9.99
CA ALA A 117 -20.80 -10.75 -10.42
C ALA A 117 -19.28 -10.98 -10.30
N GLY A 118 -18.47 -9.96 -10.59
CA GLY A 118 -17.02 -10.05 -10.54
C GLY A 118 -16.35 -8.66 -10.44
N PRO A 119 -16.22 -8.08 -9.23
CA PRO A 119 -15.77 -6.70 -9.06
C PRO A 119 -14.34 -6.49 -9.57
N TRP A 120 -13.49 -7.51 -9.48
CA TRP A 120 -12.11 -7.48 -9.95
C TRP A 120 -12.00 -7.58 -11.47
N ALA A 121 -12.75 -8.50 -12.08
CA ALA A 121 -12.79 -8.59 -13.53
C ALA A 121 -13.32 -7.28 -14.15
N PHE A 122 -14.33 -6.68 -13.51
CA PHE A 122 -14.86 -5.38 -13.89
C PHE A 122 -13.80 -4.27 -13.74
N SER A 123 -13.21 -4.13 -12.55
CA SER A 123 -12.18 -3.12 -12.27
C SER A 123 -10.99 -3.24 -13.22
N HIS A 124 -10.44 -4.45 -13.42
CA HIS A 124 -9.32 -4.68 -14.34
C HIS A 124 -9.66 -4.37 -15.80
N ALA A 125 -10.89 -4.67 -16.23
CA ALA A 125 -11.35 -4.32 -17.58
C ALA A 125 -11.50 -2.81 -17.77
N TRP A 126 -11.95 -2.11 -16.73
CA TRP A 126 -12.02 -0.65 -16.74
C TRP A 126 -10.62 -0.01 -16.67
N ALA A 127 -9.73 -0.53 -15.83
CA ALA A 127 -8.39 -0.02 -15.61
C ALA A 127 -7.52 -0.04 -16.88
N ARG A 128 -7.80 -0.95 -17.82
CA ARG A 128 -7.15 -0.97 -19.16
C ARG A 128 -7.46 0.26 -20.02
N ARG A 129 -8.54 0.99 -19.71
CA ARG A 129 -8.99 2.18 -20.44
C ARG A 129 -8.82 3.45 -19.62
N GLU A 130 -9.21 3.38 -18.34
CA GLU A 130 -9.26 4.51 -17.42
C GLU A 130 -8.76 4.08 -16.02
N PRO A 131 -7.45 3.87 -15.84
CA PRO A 131 -6.88 3.33 -14.60
C PRO A 131 -7.23 4.19 -13.38
N GLN A 132 -7.15 5.52 -13.51
CA GLN A 132 -7.53 6.43 -12.43
C GLN A 132 -8.99 6.25 -11.98
N VAL A 133 -9.91 6.07 -12.92
CA VAL A 133 -11.34 5.94 -12.61
C VAL A 133 -11.62 4.60 -11.96
N ALA A 134 -10.99 3.53 -12.45
CA ALA A 134 -11.11 2.20 -11.85
C ALA A 134 -10.58 2.15 -10.40
N CYS A 135 -9.42 2.76 -10.13
CA CYS A 135 -8.85 2.85 -8.78
C CYS A 135 -9.74 3.66 -7.83
N GLY A 136 -10.35 4.76 -8.28
CA GLY A 136 -11.28 5.48 -7.43
C GLY A 136 -12.58 4.73 -7.18
N TRP A 137 -13.12 4.11 -8.23
CA TRP A 137 -14.33 3.32 -8.14
C TRP A 137 -14.20 2.21 -7.10
N ILE A 138 -13.07 1.48 -7.07
CA ILE A 138 -12.91 0.43 -6.07
C ILE A 138 -12.90 0.97 -4.63
N CYS A 139 -12.34 2.17 -4.43
CA CYS A 139 -12.37 2.82 -3.12
C CYS A 139 -13.80 3.18 -2.67
N THR A 140 -14.71 3.47 -3.61
CA THR A 140 -16.11 3.82 -3.29
C THR A 140 -16.92 2.64 -2.74
N LEU A 141 -16.42 1.41 -2.83
CA LEU A 141 -17.09 0.24 -2.25
C LEU A 141 -17.18 0.28 -0.72
N LEU A 142 -16.41 1.17 -0.09
CA LEU A 142 -16.48 1.49 1.34
C LEU A 142 -17.61 2.46 1.69
N ALA A 143 -18.36 2.96 0.71
CA ALA A 143 -19.49 3.85 0.94
C ALA A 143 -20.46 3.28 1.99
N GLY A 144 -20.98 4.18 2.81
CA GLY A 144 -21.86 3.86 3.93
C GLY A 144 -21.15 3.38 5.20
N MET A 145 -19.86 2.99 5.17
CA MET A 145 -19.10 2.74 6.41
C MET A 145 -18.74 4.05 7.10
N THR A 146 -18.56 4.03 8.42
CA THR A 146 -17.78 5.08 9.08
C THR A 146 -16.28 4.87 8.78
N PRO A 147 -15.44 5.92 8.82
CA PRO A 147 -13.99 5.76 8.66
C PRO A 147 -13.38 4.76 9.65
N SER A 148 -13.89 4.71 10.90
CA SER A 148 -13.41 3.77 11.92
C SER A 148 -13.75 2.33 11.58
N GLU A 149 -14.97 2.04 11.11
CA GLU A 149 -15.37 0.70 10.65
C GLU A 149 -14.47 0.24 9.49
N ALA A 150 -14.17 1.13 8.54
CA ALA A 150 -13.32 0.82 7.40
C ALA A 150 -11.86 0.55 7.83
N CYS A 151 -11.30 1.36 8.74
CA CYS A 151 -9.97 1.11 9.30
C CYS A 151 -9.92 -0.24 10.03
N GLN A 152 -10.85 -0.49 10.96
CA GLN A 152 -10.87 -1.71 11.76
C GLN A 152 -10.95 -2.97 10.88
N ALA A 153 -11.89 -2.98 9.93
CA ALA A 153 -12.04 -4.14 9.05
C ALA A 153 -10.81 -4.34 8.14
N ALA A 154 -10.11 -3.26 7.76
CA ALA A 154 -8.85 -3.36 7.04
C ALA A 154 -7.69 -3.87 7.93
N GLU A 155 -7.62 -3.46 9.19
CA GLU A 155 -6.65 -3.98 10.18
C GLU A 155 -6.82 -5.48 10.40
N GLU A 156 -8.07 -5.93 10.59
CA GLU A 156 -8.42 -7.34 10.74
C GLU A 156 -7.99 -8.15 9.49
N SER A 157 -8.34 -7.64 8.30
CA SER A 157 -7.94 -8.26 7.03
C SER A 157 -6.40 -8.31 6.89
N TYR A 158 -5.70 -7.23 7.23
CA TYR A 158 -4.25 -7.21 7.16
C TYR A 158 -3.62 -8.24 8.10
N ALA A 159 -4.04 -8.26 9.37
CA ALA A 159 -3.49 -9.15 10.38
C ALA A 159 -3.70 -10.63 10.01
N CYS A 160 -4.89 -10.98 9.50
CA CYS A 160 -5.22 -12.36 9.14
C CYS A 160 -4.62 -12.82 7.81
N HIS A 161 -4.47 -11.93 6.84
CA HIS A 161 -4.25 -12.33 5.45
C HIS A 161 -3.00 -11.74 4.81
N VAL A 162 -2.67 -10.48 5.10
CA VAL A 162 -1.57 -9.76 4.44
C VAL A 162 -0.26 -9.90 5.20
N LYS A 163 -0.26 -9.70 6.52
CA LYS A 163 0.95 -9.79 7.35
C LYS A 163 1.70 -11.13 7.19
N PRO A 164 1.04 -12.29 7.13
CA PRO A 164 1.74 -13.56 6.90
C PRO A 164 2.39 -13.68 5.50
N ALA A 165 1.97 -12.84 4.55
CA ALA A 165 2.40 -12.85 3.17
C ALA A 165 3.33 -11.67 2.80
N SER A 166 3.58 -10.70 3.68
CA SER A 166 4.46 -9.56 3.42
C SER A 166 5.88 -9.98 3.06
N TYR A 167 6.56 -9.21 2.19
CA TYR A 167 7.95 -9.47 1.81
C TYR A 167 8.90 -9.12 2.98
N PRO A 168 9.56 -10.09 3.63
CA PRO A 168 10.50 -9.80 4.71
C PRO A 168 11.64 -8.89 4.26
N GLU A 169 12.04 -9.00 2.99
CA GLU A 169 13.10 -8.20 2.38
C GLU A 169 12.74 -6.71 2.30
N MET A 170 11.45 -6.41 2.09
CA MET A 170 10.94 -5.04 2.06
C MET A 170 10.76 -4.45 3.47
N GLN A 171 10.40 -5.28 4.45
CA GLN A 171 10.39 -4.88 5.86
C GLN A 171 11.78 -4.48 6.33
N GLU A 172 12.78 -5.31 6.02
CA GLU A 172 14.17 -5.00 6.38
C GLU A 172 14.65 -3.73 5.69
N LEU A 173 14.29 -3.52 4.40
CA LEU A 173 14.63 -2.28 3.71
C LEU A 173 14.05 -1.06 4.41
N VAL A 174 12.76 -1.09 4.79
CA VAL A 174 12.11 0.03 5.48
C VAL A 174 12.82 0.34 6.81
N GLU A 175 13.13 -0.68 7.61
CA GLU A 175 13.82 -0.48 8.89
C GLU A 175 15.25 0.03 8.71
N VAL A 176 16.02 -0.53 7.77
CA VAL A 176 17.37 -0.04 7.45
C VAL A 176 17.34 1.44 7.03
N LEU A 177 16.37 1.84 6.19
CA LEU A 177 16.25 3.23 5.77
C LEU A 177 15.81 4.15 6.93
N LYS A 178 14.92 3.70 7.81
CA LYS A 178 14.56 4.43 9.05
C LYS A 178 15.79 4.64 9.93
N ASP A 179 16.61 3.61 10.14
CA ASP A 179 17.82 3.69 10.97
C ASP A 179 18.90 4.60 10.35
N LEU A 180 18.88 4.77 9.03
CA LEU A 180 19.71 5.75 8.31
C LEU A 180 19.14 7.18 8.33
N GLY A 181 18.00 7.42 9.00
CA GLY A 181 17.36 8.73 9.10
C GLY A 181 16.58 9.13 7.84
N VAL A 182 16.25 8.18 6.96
CA VAL A 182 15.40 8.43 5.79
C VAL A 182 13.94 8.57 6.23
N ASP A 183 13.28 9.62 5.76
CA ASP A 183 11.84 9.82 5.92
C ASP A 183 11.07 8.88 5.00
N ILE A 184 10.42 7.86 5.57
CA ILE A 184 9.65 6.87 4.82
C ILE A 184 8.20 7.32 4.68
N ARG A 185 7.68 7.26 3.45
CA ARG A 185 6.27 7.46 3.16
C ARG A 185 5.71 6.37 2.27
N VAL A 186 4.45 6.02 2.52
CA VAL A 186 3.65 5.13 1.68
C VAL A 186 2.65 5.98 0.90
N VAL A 187 2.60 5.79 -0.41
CA VAL A 187 1.66 6.46 -1.31
C VAL A 187 1.02 5.39 -2.18
N SER A 188 -0.28 5.14 -1.98
CA SER A 188 -0.99 4.03 -2.61
C SER A 188 -2.29 4.48 -3.26
N ALA A 189 -2.68 3.76 -4.32
CA ALA A 189 -3.98 3.90 -4.97
C ALA A 189 -5.13 3.25 -4.17
N SER A 190 -4.83 2.54 -3.08
CA SER A 190 -5.83 2.01 -2.16
C SER A 190 -6.46 3.11 -1.31
N ALA A 191 -7.68 2.86 -0.80
CA ALA A 191 -8.44 3.83 -0.02
C ALA A 191 -7.68 4.27 1.25
N GLN A 192 -7.76 5.55 1.60
CA GLN A 192 -7.03 6.12 2.74
C GLN A 192 -7.26 5.38 4.08
N PRO A 193 -8.47 4.93 4.45
CA PRO A 193 -8.68 4.11 5.66
C PRO A 193 -7.91 2.78 5.63
N VAL A 194 -7.78 2.18 4.45
CA VAL A 194 -7.07 0.91 4.23
C VAL A 194 -5.56 1.11 4.26
N VAL A 195 -5.05 2.20 3.69
CA VAL A 195 -3.61 2.53 3.75
C VAL A 195 -3.20 2.88 5.18
N ARG A 196 -4.05 3.57 5.95
CA ARG A 196 -3.76 3.91 7.35
C ARG A 196 -3.52 2.68 8.20
N SER A 197 -4.37 1.66 8.08
CA SER A 197 -4.23 0.42 8.81
C SER A 197 -3.00 -0.36 8.36
N ALA A 198 -2.86 -0.58 7.05
CA ALA A 198 -1.84 -1.45 6.49
C ALA A 198 -0.41 -0.88 6.60
N ALA A 199 -0.24 0.42 6.37
CA ALA A 199 1.05 1.07 6.54
C ALA A 199 1.39 1.35 8.01
N GLY A 200 0.42 1.23 8.94
CA GLY A 200 0.69 1.25 10.38
C GLY A 200 1.61 0.13 10.85
N PHE A 201 1.68 -0.99 10.11
CA PHE A 201 2.55 -2.11 10.44
C PHE A 201 4.04 -1.83 10.20
N PHE A 202 4.37 -0.77 9.47
CA PHE A 202 5.75 -0.28 9.29
C PHE A 202 6.13 0.80 10.32
N ASP A 203 5.27 1.04 11.31
CA ASP A 203 5.45 2.05 12.36
C ASP A 203 5.67 3.46 11.79
N LEU A 204 4.88 3.79 10.77
CA LEU A 204 4.94 5.08 10.09
C LEU A 204 3.93 6.08 10.70
N PRO A 205 4.30 7.36 10.87
CA PRO A 205 3.39 8.41 11.30
C PRO A 205 2.16 8.53 10.39
N GLU A 206 1.02 8.98 10.91
CA GLU A 206 -0.22 9.06 10.13
C GLU A 206 -0.09 9.88 8.85
N GLY A 207 0.61 11.02 8.90
CA GLY A 207 0.84 11.88 7.74
C GLY A 207 1.75 11.26 6.66
N HIS A 208 2.38 10.13 6.94
CA HIS A 208 3.29 9.43 6.02
C HIS A 208 2.60 8.28 5.29
N ARG A 209 1.30 8.07 5.54
CA ARG A 209 0.50 6.97 4.98
C ARG A 209 -0.60 7.57 4.12
N LEU A 210 -0.36 7.67 2.83
CA LEU A 210 -1.18 8.42 1.88
C LEU A 210 -1.93 7.46 0.96
N GLY A 211 -3.27 7.54 0.97
CA GLY A 211 -4.15 6.77 0.10
C GLY A 211 -5.28 7.62 -0.49
N VAL A 212 -6.08 7.04 -1.38
CA VAL A 212 -7.20 7.74 -2.03
C VAL A 212 -8.18 8.28 -1.00
N ARG A 213 -8.44 9.58 -1.04
CA ARG A 213 -9.33 10.23 -0.09
C ARG A 213 -10.78 9.95 -0.45
N LEU A 214 -11.54 9.56 0.57
CA LEU A 214 -12.97 9.37 0.48
C LEU A 214 -13.65 10.43 1.34
N PRO A 215 -14.48 11.32 0.76
CA PRO A 215 -15.25 12.29 1.50
C PRO A 215 -16.15 11.62 2.54
N VAL A 216 -16.33 12.28 3.67
CA VAL A 216 -17.20 11.82 4.76
C VAL A 216 -18.38 12.77 4.88
N GLU A 217 -19.59 12.23 4.73
CA GLU A 217 -20.86 12.95 4.77
C GLU A 217 -21.73 12.30 5.85
N ASN A 218 -22.22 13.10 6.80
CA ASN A 218 -22.99 12.60 7.95
C ASN A 218 -22.29 11.47 8.73
N GLY A 219 -20.97 11.57 8.90
CA GLY A 219 -20.15 10.57 9.59
C GLY A 219 -19.89 9.28 8.83
N ARG A 220 -20.33 9.18 7.56
CA ARG A 220 -20.17 8.00 6.70
C ARG A 220 -19.41 8.34 5.43
N ILE A 221 -18.68 7.36 4.91
CA ILE A 221 -17.97 7.45 3.65
C ILE A 221 -18.99 7.62 2.51
N ALA A 222 -18.79 8.64 1.68
CA ALA A 222 -19.60 8.91 0.50
C ALA A 222 -19.25 7.98 -0.68
N ALA A 223 -20.18 7.78 -1.61
CA ALA A 223 -20.00 6.98 -2.83
C ALA A 223 -19.21 7.73 -3.93
N ARG A 224 -18.12 8.39 -3.55
CA ARG A 224 -17.23 9.11 -4.46
C ARG A 224 -15.81 9.12 -3.91
N ALA A 225 -14.83 9.17 -4.81
CA ALA A 225 -13.42 9.25 -4.46
C ALA A 225 -12.81 10.56 -4.98
N ASP A 226 -11.97 11.18 -4.17
CA ASP A 226 -11.11 12.29 -4.60
C ASP A 226 -9.82 11.72 -5.16
N ILE A 227 -9.83 11.46 -6.48
CA ILE A 227 -8.69 10.91 -7.24
C ILE A 227 -7.94 12.03 -7.97
N GLY A 228 -8.63 13.12 -8.33
CA GLY A 228 -8.11 14.16 -9.21
C GLY A 228 -7.01 15.01 -8.58
N SER A 229 -6.97 15.12 -7.25
CA SER A 229 -5.85 15.75 -6.54
C SER A 229 -4.59 14.87 -6.48
N TRP A 230 -4.73 13.57 -6.78
CA TRP A 230 -3.68 12.55 -6.65
C TRP A 230 -3.02 12.17 -7.96
N TRP A 231 -3.57 12.51 -9.13
CA TRP A 231 -3.06 12.05 -10.43
C TRP A 231 -2.73 13.23 -11.35
N ARG A 232 -1.49 13.26 -11.87
CA ARG A 232 -1.10 14.12 -13.01
C ARG A 232 -0.30 13.29 -14.00
N ASP A 233 -0.57 13.50 -15.30
CA ASP A 233 0.20 12.94 -16.41
C ASP A 233 0.40 11.41 -16.34
N GLY A 234 -0.63 10.67 -15.88
CA GLY A 234 -0.60 9.21 -15.86
C GLY A 234 0.03 8.57 -14.61
N SER A 235 0.34 9.34 -13.57
CA SER A 235 0.95 8.83 -12.32
C SER A 235 0.47 9.57 -11.07
N PRO A 236 0.61 8.96 -9.86
CA PRO A 236 0.38 9.65 -8.61
C PRO A 236 1.25 10.92 -8.49
N ALA A 237 0.63 12.08 -8.31
CA ALA A 237 1.27 13.39 -8.32
C ALA A 237 2.22 13.56 -7.12
N ALA A 238 3.51 13.72 -7.42
CA ALA A 238 4.65 13.92 -6.52
C ALA A 238 4.59 15.16 -5.59
N ARG A 239 3.51 15.93 -5.54
CA ARG A 239 3.43 17.22 -4.82
C ARG A 239 3.23 17.12 -3.30
N PHE A 240 3.24 15.92 -2.71
CA PHE A 240 3.01 15.72 -1.28
C PHE A 240 4.28 15.79 -0.42
N PHE A 241 5.43 16.06 -1.04
CA PHE A 241 6.76 15.99 -0.40
C PHE A 241 7.44 17.34 -0.19
N THR A 242 6.76 18.46 -0.49
CA THR A 242 7.22 19.82 -0.17
C THR A 242 6.72 20.29 1.17
#